data_AF-A0AAU5J754-F1
#
_entry.id   AF-A0AAU5J754-F1
#
_cell.length_a   1.000
_cell.length_b   1.000
_cell.length_c   1.000
_cell.angle_alpha   90.00
_cell.angle_beta   90.00
_cell.angle_gamma   90.00
#
_symmetry.space_group_name_H-M   'P 1'
#
loop_
_entity.id
_entity.type
_entity.pdbx_description
1 polymer ?
#
loop_
_entity_poly.entity_id
_entity_poly.type
_entity_poly.pdbx_seq_one_letter_code
_entity_poly.pdbx_strand_id
1 'polypeptide(L)'
;MNRYDFCRILVAGLTVDETQSLLGGLFEGTFERRTLTVGGMEIEVRRNPDAQNDEGQSSGFVQWPVQIETEPMTPHGETAAVETVSRMLEALWGAQAQAVAACDFEDELPWQGGIQLLRPSNPARPG
;
A
#
# COMPACT_ATOMS: atom_id res chain seq x y z
N MET A 1 15.13 -3.24 -15.62
CA MET A 1 14.09 -3.07 -14.59
C MET A 1 12.93 -3.91 -15.01
N ASN A 2 12.62 -4.93 -14.21
CA ASN A 2 11.39 -5.70 -14.33
C ASN A 2 10.24 -4.81 -13.84
N ARG A 3 9.06 -4.99 -14.44
CA ARG A 3 7.83 -4.27 -14.08
C ARG A 3 7.49 -4.41 -12.59
N TYR A 4 7.89 -5.52 -11.99
CA TYR A 4 7.57 -5.92 -10.62
C TYR A 4 8.64 -5.56 -9.59
N ASP A 5 9.67 -4.78 -9.97
CA ASP A 5 10.82 -4.45 -9.11
C ASP A 5 10.47 -3.53 -7.93
N PHE A 6 9.41 -2.73 -8.04
CA PHE A 6 9.08 -1.75 -7.02
C PHE A 6 7.60 -1.38 -7.04
N CYS A 7 7.02 -1.23 -5.85
CA CYS A 7 5.72 -0.61 -5.70
C CYS A 7 5.66 0.27 -4.46
N ARG A 8 5.10 1.48 -4.63
CA ARG A 8 4.80 2.39 -3.54
C ARG A 8 3.30 2.43 -3.30
N ILE A 9 2.87 2.29 -2.05
CA ILE A 9 1.49 2.46 -1.64
C ILE A 9 1.41 3.67 -0.71
N LEU A 10 0.55 4.62 -1.02
CA LEU A 10 0.25 5.77 -0.17
C LEU A 10 -1.04 5.50 0.59
N VAL A 11 -1.04 5.82 1.89
CA VAL A 11 -2.12 5.46 2.82
C VAL A 11 -2.55 6.65 3.68
N ALA A 12 -3.85 6.86 3.77
CA ALA A 12 -4.50 7.80 4.69
C ALA A 12 -5.55 7.09 5.57
N GLY A 13 -5.78 7.63 6.77
CA GLY A 13 -6.70 7.06 7.76
C GLY A 13 -6.07 6.08 8.74
N LEU A 14 -4.78 5.77 8.60
CA LEU A 14 -3.98 4.99 9.55
C LEU A 14 -2.65 5.70 9.82
N THR A 15 -2.10 5.46 11.00
CA THR A 15 -0.71 5.79 11.37
C THR A 15 0.26 4.73 10.86
N VAL A 16 1.57 5.01 10.95
CA VAL A 16 2.62 4.04 10.62
C VAL A 16 2.48 2.78 11.48
N ASP A 17 2.31 2.93 12.79
CA ASP A 17 2.26 1.80 13.74
C ASP A 17 1.01 0.93 13.53
N GLU A 18 -0.14 1.55 13.23
CA GLU A 18 -1.36 0.83 12.88
C GLU A 18 -1.21 0.08 11.55
N THR A 19 -0.56 0.70 10.56
CA THR A 19 -0.28 0.07 9.27
C THR A 19 0.65 -1.14 9.45
N GLN A 20 1.71 -1.01 10.26
CA GLN A 20 2.61 -2.13 10.57
C GLN A 20 1.88 -3.26 11.30
N SER A 21 1.03 -2.92 12.27
CA SER A 21 0.26 -3.91 13.02
C SER A 21 -0.70 -4.68 12.10
N LEU A 22 -1.38 -3.98 11.19
CA LEU A 22 -2.27 -4.57 10.21
C LEU A 22 -1.53 -5.52 9.26
N LEU A 23 -0.42 -5.07 8.67
CA LEU A 23 0.35 -5.88 7.71
C LEU A 23 1.07 -7.05 8.38
N GLY A 24 1.56 -6.87 9.60
CA GLY A 24 2.13 -7.94 10.41
C GLY A 24 1.09 -9.04 10.69
N GLY A 25 -0.14 -8.65 11.03
CA GLY A 25 -1.25 -9.59 11.19
C GLY A 25 -1.65 -10.29 9.89
N LEU A 26 -1.70 -9.54 8.76
CA LEU A 26 -2.08 -10.08 7.44
C LEU A 26 -1.13 -11.20 6.96
N PHE A 27 0.15 -11.06 7.25
CA PHE A 27 1.19 -11.97 6.78
C PHE A 27 1.78 -12.87 7.88
N GLU A 28 1.19 -12.85 9.08
CA GLU A 28 1.69 -13.57 10.25
C GLU A 28 3.19 -13.29 10.51
N GLY A 29 3.60 -12.05 10.23
CA GLY A 29 5.00 -11.61 10.24
C GLY A 29 5.27 -10.56 11.31
N THR A 30 6.55 -10.42 11.67
CA THR A 30 6.99 -9.39 12.63
C THR A 30 7.81 -8.34 11.91
N PHE A 31 7.49 -7.08 12.15
CA PHE A 31 8.30 -5.97 11.66
C PHE A 31 9.59 -5.84 12.48
N GLU A 32 10.73 -5.82 11.79
CA GLU A 32 12.00 -5.39 12.35
C GLU A 32 12.17 -3.89 12.05
N ARG A 33 11.93 -3.06 13.08
CA ARG A 33 11.82 -1.60 12.96
C ARG A 33 10.70 -1.19 12.02
N ARG A 34 10.99 -1.04 10.73
CA ARG A 34 10.08 -0.57 9.66
C ARG A 34 9.91 -1.57 8.54
N THR A 35 10.62 -2.70 8.61
CA THR A 35 10.72 -3.65 7.53
C THR A 35 10.09 -4.98 7.92
N LEU A 36 9.37 -5.60 6.99
CA LEU A 36 8.81 -6.93 7.08
C LEU A 36 9.20 -7.71 5.82
N THR A 37 9.66 -8.95 5.96
CA THR A 37 9.96 -9.83 4.82
C THR A 37 8.90 -10.93 4.71
N VAL A 38 8.27 -11.05 3.54
CA VAL A 38 7.21 -12.03 3.28
C VAL A 38 7.38 -12.61 1.88
N GLY A 39 7.44 -13.94 1.75
CA GLY A 39 7.40 -14.59 0.44
C GLY A 39 8.52 -14.16 -0.54
N GLY A 40 9.67 -13.70 -0.03
CA GLY A 40 10.75 -13.16 -0.86
C GLY A 40 10.54 -11.71 -1.31
N MET A 41 9.56 -11.01 -0.74
CA MET A 41 9.36 -9.56 -0.82
C MET A 41 9.83 -8.89 0.46
N GLU A 42 10.42 -7.71 0.33
CA GLU A 42 10.60 -6.75 1.42
C GLU A 42 9.45 -5.74 1.40
N ILE A 43 8.96 -5.38 2.58
CA ILE A 43 7.91 -4.38 2.79
C ILE A 43 8.43 -3.39 3.84
N GLU A 44 8.62 -2.13 3.45
CA GLU A 44 8.97 -1.04 4.36
C GLU A 44 7.76 -0.13 4.60
N VAL A 45 7.43 0.18 5.86
CA VAL A 45 6.40 1.16 6.23
C VAL A 45 7.03 2.37 6.90
N ARG A 46 6.77 3.56 6.37
CA ARG A 46 7.31 4.81 6.91
C ARG A 46 6.33 5.97 6.81
N ARG A 47 6.66 7.07 7.50
CA ARG A 47 6.01 8.35 7.28
C ARG A 47 6.36 8.82 5.87
N ASN A 48 5.36 9.24 5.10
CA ASN A 48 5.59 9.84 3.80
C ASN A 48 6.35 11.17 3.96
N PRO A 49 7.54 11.33 3.34
CA PRO A 49 8.29 12.59 3.41
C PRO A 49 7.55 13.77 2.76
N ASP A 50 6.67 13.49 1.79
CA ASP A 50 5.87 14.50 1.08
C ASP A 50 4.56 14.85 1.83
N ALA A 51 4.32 14.23 3.00
CA ALA A 51 3.16 14.53 3.81
C ALA A 51 3.22 15.98 4.33
N GLN A 52 2.21 16.77 3.99
CA GLN A 52 2.02 18.10 4.56
C GLN A 52 1.15 17.99 5.83
N ASN A 53 1.50 18.74 6.87
CA ASN A 53 0.73 18.78 8.14
C ASN A 53 -0.59 19.58 8.02
N ASP A 54 -1.04 19.89 6.80
CA ASP A 54 -2.07 20.89 6.59
C ASP A 54 -3.45 20.29 6.89
N GLU A 55 -4.17 20.92 7.82
CA GLU A 55 -5.55 20.61 8.22
C GLU A 55 -6.57 20.89 7.10
N GLY A 56 -6.11 21.31 5.91
CA GLY A 56 -6.90 21.45 4.70
C GLY A 56 -6.83 20.19 3.83
N GLN A 57 -8.00 19.62 3.53
CA GLN A 57 -8.25 18.52 2.56
C GLN A 57 -7.09 18.32 1.59
N SER A 58 -6.26 17.30 1.84
CA SER A 58 -5.10 17.00 0.99
C SER A 58 -5.56 16.81 -0.46
N SER A 59 -5.04 17.64 -1.35
CA SER A 59 -5.49 17.79 -2.74
C SER A 59 -5.14 16.57 -3.63
N GLY A 60 -4.42 15.58 -3.09
CA GLY A 60 -4.12 14.33 -3.78
C GLY A 60 -3.44 13.30 -2.89
N PHE A 61 -3.53 12.03 -3.28
CA PHE A 61 -2.99 10.89 -2.54
C PHE A 61 -1.47 10.95 -2.32
N VAL A 62 -0.76 11.73 -3.14
CA VAL A 62 0.69 11.99 -3.04
C VAL A 62 1.10 12.51 -1.66
N GLN A 63 0.22 13.24 -0.98
CA GLN A 63 0.50 13.88 0.32
C GLN A 63 -0.01 13.08 1.52
N TRP A 64 -0.49 11.85 1.32
CA TRP A 64 -1.02 11.05 2.41
C TRP A 64 0.07 10.64 3.41
N PRO A 65 -0.25 10.55 4.71
CA PRO A 65 0.75 10.55 5.79
C PRO A 65 1.63 9.31 5.86
N VAL A 66 1.15 8.18 5.36
CA VAL A 66 1.85 6.89 5.42
C VAL A 66 2.24 6.44 4.01
N GLN A 67 3.46 5.93 3.90
CA GLN A 67 3.99 5.32 2.68
C GLN A 67 4.45 3.90 2.99
N ILE A 68 4.10 2.97 2.12
CA ILE A 68 4.61 1.60 2.09
C ILE A 68 5.42 1.43 0.81
N GLU A 69 6.61 0.85 0.89
CA GLU A 69 7.41 0.46 -0.28
C GLU A 69 7.57 -1.06 -0.26
N THR A 70 7.44 -1.68 -1.44
CA THR A 70 7.64 -3.12 -1.59
C THR A 70 8.63 -3.41 -2.70
N GLU A 71 9.59 -4.28 -2.43
CA GLU A 71 10.64 -4.67 -3.37
C GLU A 71 10.85 -6.20 -3.33
N PRO A 72 10.97 -6.88 -4.48
CA PRO A 72 11.33 -8.29 -4.50
C PRO A 72 12.81 -8.47 -4.13
N MET A 73 13.06 -9.35 -3.16
CA MET A 73 14.41 -9.75 -2.76
C MET A 73 14.89 -11.00 -3.51
N THR A 74 13.99 -11.65 -4.25
CA THR A 74 14.24 -12.90 -4.98
C THR A 74 13.41 -12.95 -6.25
N PRO A 75 13.77 -13.79 -7.25
CA PRO A 75 12.92 -14.02 -8.43
C PRO A 75 11.52 -14.54 -8.07
N HIS A 76 11.38 -15.25 -6.95
CA HIS A 76 10.07 -15.66 -6.46
C HIS A 76 9.23 -14.47 -5.97
N GLY A 77 9.87 -13.50 -5.32
CA GLY A 77 9.23 -12.23 -4.94
C GLY A 77 8.67 -11.49 -6.16
N GLU A 78 9.42 -11.43 -7.26
CA GLU A 78 8.94 -10.80 -8.50
C GLU A 78 7.63 -11.44 -8.98
N THR A 79 7.54 -12.78 -8.93
CA THR A 79 6.32 -13.50 -9.31
C THR A 79 5.16 -13.32 -8.31
N ALA A 80 5.46 -13.00 -7.05
CA ALA A 80 4.49 -12.80 -5.98
C ALA A 80 4.06 -11.33 -5.80
N ALA A 81 4.67 -10.38 -6.52
CA ALA A 81 4.48 -8.95 -6.30
C ALA A 81 3.01 -8.51 -6.44
N VAL A 82 2.34 -8.90 -7.53
CA VAL A 82 0.93 -8.55 -7.79
C VAL A 82 0.03 -9.09 -6.68
N GLU A 83 0.19 -10.36 -6.30
CA GLU A 83 -0.61 -10.98 -5.25
C GLU A 83 -0.37 -10.31 -3.89
N THR A 84 0.89 -10.08 -3.53
CA THR A 84 1.28 -9.48 -2.26
C THR A 84 0.70 -8.07 -2.12
N VAL A 85 0.90 -7.22 -3.14
CA VAL A 85 0.40 -5.84 -3.13
C VAL A 85 -1.13 -5.81 -3.15
N SER A 86 -1.78 -6.71 -3.90
CA SER A 86 -3.25 -6.80 -3.93
C SER A 86 -3.83 -7.09 -2.55
N ARG A 87 -3.26 -8.07 -1.83
CA ARG A 87 -3.69 -8.43 -0.46
C ARG A 87 -3.48 -7.27 0.52
N MET A 88 -2.39 -6.52 0.38
CA MET A 88 -2.14 -5.33 1.21
C MET A 88 -3.20 -4.26 0.99
N LEU A 89 -3.51 -3.94 -0.27
CA LEU A 89 -4.53 -2.95 -0.62
C LEU A 89 -5.91 -3.34 -0.08
N GLU A 90 -6.32 -4.59 -0.26
CA GLU A 90 -7.60 -5.11 0.24
C GLU A 90 -7.68 -5.04 1.77
N ALA A 91 -6.60 -5.40 2.48
CA ALA A 91 -6.55 -5.29 3.93
C ALA A 91 -6.66 -3.84 4.41
N LEU A 92 -5.97 -2.90 3.74
CA LEU A 92 -6.03 -1.47 4.05
C LEU A 92 -7.44 -0.92 3.85
N TRP A 93 -8.09 -1.21 2.73
CA TRP A 93 -9.46 -0.79 2.48
C TRP A 93 -10.47 -1.45 3.43
N GLY A 94 -10.24 -2.71 3.80
CA GLY A 94 -11.02 -3.44 4.81
C GLY A 94 -10.93 -2.79 6.20
N ALA A 95 -9.78 -2.21 6.53
CA ALA A 95 -9.57 -1.37 7.73
C ALA A 95 -10.11 0.06 7.58
N GLN A 96 -10.91 0.34 6.54
CA GLN A 96 -11.46 1.65 6.20
C GLN A 96 -10.41 2.74 5.90
N ALA A 97 -9.15 2.37 5.70
CA ALA A 97 -8.11 3.27 5.23
C ALA A 97 -8.30 3.59 3.74
N GLN A 98 -7.85 4.76 3.31
CA GLN A 98 -7.65 5.04 1.90
C GLN A 98 -6.25 4.59 1.51
N ALA A 99 -6.12 3.85 0.41
CA ALA A 99 -4.83 3.36 -0.08
C ALA A 99 -4.78 3.40 -1.60
N VAL A 100 -3.65 3.88 -2.15
CA VAL A 100 -3.36 3.91 -3.58
C VAL A 100 -1.95 3.40 -3.85
N ALA A 101 -1.82 2.39 -4.70
CA ALA A 101 -0.55 1.93 -5.25
C ALA A 101 -0.15 2.76 -6.48
N ALA A 102 1.11 3.16 -6.55
CA ALA A 102 1.75 3.83 -7.66
C ALA A 102 2.97 2.99 -8.07
N CYS A 103 2.79 2.16 -9.09
CA CYS A 103 3.80 1.24 -9.60
C CYS A 103 3.52 0.90 -11.07
N ASP A 104 4.49 0.28 -11.75
CA ASP A 104 4.37 -0.02 -13.18
C ASP A 104 3.31 -1.08 -13.49
N PHE A 105 2.84 -1.84 -12.50
CA PHE A 105 1.82 -2.91 -12.62
C PHE A 105 0.48 -2.53 -11.98
N GLU A 106 0.19 -1.24 -11.83
CA GLU A 106 -1.05 -0.74 -11.24
C GLU A 106 -2.33 -1.23 -11.96
N ASP A 107 -2.26 -1.47 -13.27
CA ASP A 107 -3.33 -2.05 -14.10
C ASP A 107 -3.67 -3.50 -13.76
N GLU A 108 -2.74 -4.24 -13.16
CA GLU A 108 -2.95 -5.63 -12.69
C GLU A 108 -3.52 -5.66 -11.26
N LEU A 109 -3.50 -4.54 -10.55
CA LEU A 109 -3.98 -4.42 -9.17
C LEU A 109 -5.49 -4.14 -9.10
N PRO A 110 -6.17 -4.55 -8.02
CA PRO A 110 -7.56 -4.21 -7.77
C PRO A 110 -7.81 -2.70 -7.90
N TRP A 111 -8.87 -2.33 -8.60
CA TRP A 111 -9.28 -0.93 -8.81
C TRP A 111 -8.17 -0.04 -9.43
N GLN A 112 -7.29 -0.63 -10.24
CA GLN A 112 -6.10 0.02 -10.79
C GLN A 112 -5.22 0.61 -9.68
N GLY A 113 -4.84 -0.24 -8.72
CA GLY A 113 -4.10 0.19 -7.54
C GLY A 113 -4.90 1.09 -6.60
N GLY A 114 -6.23 1.11 -6.66
CA GLY A 114 -7.08 1.95 -5.81
C GLY A 114 -7.40 3.35 -6.37
N ILE A 115 -6.79 3.78 -7.49
CA ILE A 115 -7.06 5.11 -8.04
C ILE A 115 -8.52 5.29 -8.46
N GLN A 116 -9.19 4.20 -8.86
CA GLN A 116 -10.61 4.23 -9.22
C GLN A 116 -11.53 4.46 -8.00
N LEU A 117 -11.08 4.12 -6.78
CA LEU A 117 -11.83 4.35 -5.55
C LEU A 117 -11.83 5.82 -5.12
N LEU A 118 -10.86 6.62 -5.62
CA LEU A 118 -10.76 8.05 -5.33
C LEU A 118 -11.60 8.94 -6.25
N ARG A 119 -12.09 8.40 -7.36
CA ARG A 119 -12.91 9.18 -8.28
C ARG A 119 -14.30 9.39 -7.67
N PRO A 120 -14.79 10.64 -7.52
CA PRO A 120 -16.16 10.85 -7.11
C PRO A 120 -17.07 10.28 -8.20
N SER A 121 -17.86 9.25 -7.84
CA SER A 121 -18.83 8.45 -8.63
C SER A 121 -18.38 7.02 -8.96
N ASN A 122 -18.40 6.12 -7.97
CA ASN A 122 -18.85 4.74 -8.22
C ASN A 122 -19.86 4.33 -7.13
N PRO A 123 -21.16 4.16 -7.44
CA PRO A 123 -22.21 3.90 -6.45
C PRO A 123 -22.18 2.49 -5.84
N ALA A 124 -21.07 1.76 -5.91
CA ALA A 124 -20.97 0.37 -5.47
C ALA A 124 -19.95 0.24 -4.32
N ARG A 125 -20.37 0.63 -3.10
CA ARG A 125 -19.78 0.10 -1.87
C ARG A 125 -20.90 -0.68 -1.16
N PRO A 126 -20.93 -2.01 -1.19
CA PRO A 126 -21.80 -2.75 -0.29
C PRO A 126 -21.25 -2.55 1.13
N GLY A 127 -22.14 -2.13 2.04
CA GLY A 127 -21.86 -2.03 3.47
C GLY A 127 -21.96 -3.38 4.17
#